data_AF-A0AAP3CQ42-F1
#
_entry.id   AF-A0AAP3CQ42-F1
#
_cell.length_a   1.000
_cell.length_b   1.000
_cell.length_c   1.000
_cell.angle_alpha   90.00
_cell.angle_beta   90.00
_cell.angle_gamma   90.00
#
_symmetry.space_group_name_H-M   'P 1'
#
loop_
_entity.id
_entity.type
_entity.pdbx_description
1 polymer ?
#
loop_
_entity_poly.entity_id
_entity_poly.type
_entity_poly.pdbx_seq_one_letter_code
_entity_poly.pdbx_strand_id
1 'polypeptide(L)'
;MIEKYTTEVSLDFFNGDETDLKDTIEEIRLFAKTYENDKVTVLSVTENESSKGKNYKVLLQHKRDTDNLGRKYEYDEEKLFGFFEDEE
;
A
#
# COMPACT_ATOMS: atom_id res chain seq x y z
N MET A 1 -5.86 9.56 18.80
CA MET A 1 -4.42 9.74 19.04
C MET A 1 -3.72 9.36 17.75
N ILE A 2 -2.65 10.06 17.37
CA ILE A 2 -2.01 9.78 16.07
C ILE A 2 -0.86 8.79 16.26
N GLU A 3 -1.02 7.59 15.72
CA GLU A 3 0.03 6.59 15.60
C GLU A 3 0.74 6.70 14.25
N LYS A 4 2.06 6.49 14.25
CA LYS A 4 2.88 6.46 13.04
C LYS A 4 3.81 5.26 13.07
N TYR A 5 3.85 4.50 11.98
CA TYR A 5 4.77 3.39 11.82
C TYR A 5 5.17 3.25 10.35
N THR A 6 6.23 2.50 10.09
CA THR A 6 6.77 2.30 8.75
C THR A 6 6.78 0.82 8.39
N THR A 7 6.48 0.53 7.13
CA THR A 7 6.51 -0.82 6.57
C THR A 7 7.45 -0.82 5.36
N GLU A 8 8.29 -1.84 5.24
CA GLU A 8 9.15 -2.05 4.09
C GLU A 8 8.55 -3.15 3.20
N VAL A 9 8.49 -2.90 1.89
CA VAL A 9 8.03 -3.85 0.88
C VAL A 9 9.14 -4.04 -0.15
N SER A 10 9.45 -5.30 -0.46
CA SER A 10 10.40 -5.67 -1.52
C SER A 10 9.63 -6.18 -2.74
N LEU A 11 9.92 -5.64 -3.91
CA LEU A 11 9.27 -6.00 -5.17
C LEU A 11 10.31 -6.49 -6.16
N ASP A 12 10.10 -7.68 -6.72
CA ASP A 12 10.90 -8.22 -7.80
C ASP A 12 10.16 -8.02 -9.13
N PHE A 13 10.73 -7.19 -10.00
CA PHE A 13 10.20 -6.84 -11.31
C PHE A 13 11.00 -7.56 -12.40
N PHE A 14 10.36 -8.51 -13.07
CA PHE A 14 11.00 -9.32 -14.11
C PHE A 14 10.81 -8.74 -15.53
N ASN A 15 9.60 -8.26 -15.87
CA ASN A 15 9.23 -7.85 -17.25
C ASN A 15 8.32 -6.59 -17.32
N GLY A 16 8.30 -5.73 -16.31
CA GLY A 16 7.45 -4.52 -16.30
C GLY A 16 8.23 -3.22 -16.53
N ASP A 17 7.53 -2.19 -17.00
CA ASP A 17 8.07 -0.84 -17.19
C ASP A 17 7.81 0.08 -15.99
N GLU A 18 8.21 1.35 -16.10
CA GLU A 18 8.07 2.33 -15.01
C GLU A 18 6.59 2.63 -14.67
N THR A 19 5.69 2.48 -15.65
CA THR A 19 4.24 2.66 -15.46
C THR A 19 3.68 1.54 -14.60
N ASP A 20 4.01 0.29 -14.93
CA ASP A 20 3.63 -0.88 -14.14
C ASP A 20 4.11 -0.76 -12.69
N LEU A 21 5.33 -0.24 -12.48
CA LEU A 21 5.88 0.00 -11.15
C LEU A 21 5.05 1.03 -10.37
N LYS A 22 4.67 2.14 -11.01
CA LYS A 22 3.85 3.18 -10.37
C LYS A 22 2.48 2.64 -9.98
N ASP A 23 1.83 1.92 -10.89
CA ASP A 23 0.53 1.33 -10.64
C ASP A 23 0.60 0.32 -9.49
N THR A 24 1.61 -0.57 -9.51
CA THR A 24 1.85 -1.54 -8.45
C THR A 24 2.07 -0.87 -7.08
N ILE A 25 2.83 0.23 -7.04
CA ILE A 25 3.07 0.99 -5.80
C ILE A 25 1.78 1.63 -5.28
N GLU A 26 0.94 2.15 -6.17
CA GLU A 26 -0.36 2.72 -5.78
C GLU A 26 -1.31 1.64 -5.25
N GLU A 27 -1.34 0.46 -5.87
CA GLU A 27 -2.10 -0.70 -5.37
C GLU A 27 -1.60 -1.13 -3.99
N ILE A 28 -0.28 -1.26 -3.80
CA ILE A 28 0.32 -1.57 -2.50
C ILE A 28 -0.07 -0.52 -1.45
N ARG A 29 -0.07 0.77 -1.81
CA ARG A 29 -0.45 1.86 -0.91
C ARG A 29 -1.90 1.73 -0.45
N LEU A 30 -2.81 1.36 -1.35
CA LEU A 30 -4.22 1.12 -1.03
C LEU A 30 -4.37 -0.12 -0.16
N PHE A 31 -3.72 -1.21 -0.55
CA PHE A 31 -3.75 -2.50 0.14
C PHE A 31 -3.19 -2.45 1.57
N ALA A 32 -2.19 -1.60 1.80
CA ALA A 32 -1.54 -1.50 3.09
C ALA A 32 -2.39 -0.78 4.17
N LYS A 33 -3.57 -0.25 3.80
CA LYS A 33 -4.54 0.30 4.76
C LYS A 33 -5.23 -0.82 5.54
N THR A 34 -5.37 -0.63 6.86
CA THR A 34 -6.19 -1.53 7.71
C THR A 34 -7.58 -0.95 7.93
N TYR A 35 -7.66 0.37 8.04
CA TYR A 35 -8.90 1.10 8.23
C TYR A 35 -9.08 2.17 7.14
N GLU A 36 -10.32 2.55 6.90
CA GLU A 36 -10.75 3.52 5.88
C GLU A 36 -9.97 4.84 5.97
N ASN A 37 -9.79 5.37 7.18
CA ASN A 37 -9.12 6.65 7.42
C ASN A 37 -7.60 6.52 7.60
N ASP A 38 -7.02 5.31 7.51
CA ASP A 38 -5.58 5.15 7.51
C ASP A 38 -4.98 5.92 6.33
N LYS A 39 -3.93 6.71 6.61
CA LYS A 39 -3.16 7.42 5.58
C LYS A 39 -1.85 6.70 5.36
N VAL A 40 -1.65 6.18 4.16
CA VAL A 40 -0.40 5.54 3.73
C VAL A 40 0.28 6.45 2.72
N THR A 41 1.57 6.69 2.93
CA THR A 41 2.40 7.54 2.07
C THR A 41 3.67 6.80 1.70
N VAL A 42 4.12 6.93 0.45
CA VAL A 42 5.40 6.38 0.00
C VAL A 42 6.50 7.35 0.39
N LEU A 43 7.43 6.91 1.25
CA LEU A 43 8.58 7.72 1.67
C LEU A 43 9.73 7.65 0.68
N SER A 44 10.02 6.45 0.17
CA SER A 44 11.12 6.23 -0.76
C SER A 44 10.92 4.96 -1.57
N VAL A 45 11.44 4.98 -2.80
CA VAL A 45 11.54 3.82 -3.69
C VAL A 45 13.00 3.73 -4.12
N THR A 46 13.65 2.62 -3.78
CA THR A 46 15.06 2.39 -4.11
C THR A 46 15.17 1.20 -5.04
N GLU A 47 15.72 1.41 -6.25
CA GLU A 47 16.07 0.33 -7.16
C GLU A 47 17.37 -0.33 -6.71
N ASN A 48 17.38 -1.66 -6.68
CA ASN A 48 18.55 -2.50 -6.48
C ASN A 48 18.74 -3.36 -7.74
N GLU A 49 19.97 -3.41 -8.24
CA GLU A 49 20.33 -4.35 -9.30
C GLU A 49 20.37 -5.78 -8.73
N SER A 50 19.52 -6.66 -9.25
CA SER A 50 19.52 -8.08 -8.92
C SER A 50 19.94 -8.89 -10.14
N SER A 51 20.60 -10.02 -9.91
CA SER A 51 21.03 -10.94 -10.98
C SER A 51 19.87 -11.50 -11.81
N LYS A 52 18.63 -11.38 -11.29
CA LYS A 52 17.40 -11.94 -11.88
C LYS A 52 16.43 -10.89 -12.45
N GLY A 53 16.76 -9.60 -12.38
CA GLY A 53 15.86 -8.52 -12.80
C GLY A 53 16.04 -7.25 -11.97
N LYS A 54 15.05 -6.36 -12.01
CA LYS A 54 15.03 -5.16 -11.16
C LYS A 54 14.37 -5.48 -9.83
N ASN A 55 15.02 -5.15 -8.72
CA ASN A 55 14.41 -5.24 -7.40
C ASN A 55 14.15 -3.82 -6.88
N TYR A 56 12.97 -3.58 -6.30
CA TYR A 56 12.65 -2.30 -5.69
C TYR A 56 12.34 -2.48 -4.22
N LYS A 57 12.95 -1.65 -3.38
CA LYS A 57 12.60 -1.51 -1.97
C LYS A 57 11.73 -0.27 -1.80
N VAL A 58 10.49 -0.45 -1.37
CA VAL A 58 9.51 0.60 -1.14
C VAL A 58 9.31 0.78 0.37
N LEU A 59 9.50 2.00 0.86
CA LEU A 59 9.26 2.35 2.25
C LEU A 59 7.93 3.10 2.37
N LEU A 60 6.99 2.55 3.12
CA LEU A 60 5.68 3.14 3.39
C LEU A 60 5.63 3.72 4.79
N GLN A 61 5.06 4.91 4.95
CA GLN A 61 4.67 5.46 6.24
C GLN A 61 3.16 5.42 6.40
N HIS A 62 2.74 4.79 7.49
CA HIS A 62 1.35 4.72 7.93
C HIS A 62 1.13 5.78 9.00
N LYS A 63 0.02 6.51 8.88
CA LYS A 63 -0.49 7.41 9.89
C LYS A 63 -1.93 6.99 10.20
N ARG A 64 -2.14 6.55 11.44
CA ARG A 64 -3.44 6.12 11.95
C ARG A 64 -3.94 7.10 12.99
N ASP A 65 -5.17 7.53 12.84
CA ASP A 65 -5.86 8.27 13.90
C ASP A 65 -6.73 7.29 14.68
N THR A 66 -6.27 6.89 15.87
CA THR A 66 -6.99 5.92 16.70
C THR A 66 -8.31 6.46 17.25
N ASP A 67 -8.53 7.78 17.22
CA ASP A 67 -9.81 8.38 17.60
C ASP A 67 -10.79 8.43 16.41
N ASN A 68 -10.31 8.21 15.18
CA ASN A 68 -11.09 8.29 13.95
C ASN A 68 -10.65 7.28 12.90
N LEU A 69 -10.79 5.99 13.21
CA LEU A 69 -10.37 4.89 12.35
C LEU A 69 -11.20 4.81 11.05
N GLY A 70 -12.48 5.15 11.09
CA GLY A 70 -13.44 4.80 10.03
C GLY A 70 -13.76 3.31 10.04
N ARG A 71 -14.25 2.75 8.93
CA ARG A 71 -14.51 1.31 8.81
C ARG A 71 -13.22 0.50 8.77
N LYS A 72 -13.25 -0.70 9.35
CA LYS A 72 -12.18 -1.68 9.18
C LYS A 72 -12.45 -2.44 7.89
N TYR A 73 -11.44 -2.62 7.05
CA TYR A 73 -11.56 -3.49 5.89
C TYR A 73 -11.59 -4.96 6.35
N GLU A 74 -12.62 -5.69 5.96
CA GLU A 74 -12.80 -7.12 6.25
C GLU A 74 -12.19 -7.97 5.14
N TYR A 75 -12.29 -7.50 3.89
CA TYR A 75 -11.76 -8.16 2.70
C TYR A 75 -10.72 -7.29 1.98
N ASP A 76 -9.83 -7.96 1.24
CA ASP A 76 -8.81 -7.28 0.44
C ASP A 76 -9.43 -6.50 -0.74
N GLU A 77 -10.55 -6.99 -1.27
CA GLU A 77 -11.32 -6.33 -2.34
C GLU A 77 -11.84 -4.96 -1.89
N GLU A 78 -12.31 -4.84 -0.64
CA GLU A 78 -12.82 -3.58 -0.10
C GLU A 78 -11.72 -2.51 0.01
N LYS A 79 -10.47 -2.93 0.23
CA LYS A 79 -9.32 -2.02 0.28
C LYS A 79 -9.03 -1.40 -1.09
N LEU A 80 -9.28 -2.16 -2.16
CA LEU A 80 -8.97 -1.76 -3.54
C LEU A 80 -10.15 -1.05 -4.21
N PHE A 81 -11.35 -1.58 -4.04
CA PHE A 81 -12.55 -1.16 -4.77
C PHE A 81 -13.57 -0.41 -3.90
N GLY A 82 -13.35 -0.35 -2.58
CA GLY A 82 -14.25 0.28 -1.62
C GLY A 82 -15.33 -0.69 -1.10
N PHE A 83 -16.18 -0.19 -0.20
CA PHE A 83 -17.29 -0.97 0.34
C PHE A 83 -18.43 -0.99 -0.67
N PHE A 84 -18.94 -2.18 -0.97
CA PHE A 84 -20.23 -2.31 -1.64
C PHE A 84 -21.34 -2.12 -0.58
N GLU A 85 -22.47 -1.52 -0.98
CA GLU A 85 -23.68 -1.66 -0.16
C GLU A 85 -24.03 -3.15 -0.19
N ASP A 86 -24.13 -3.79 0.98
CA ASP A 86 -24.79 -5.09 1.06
C ASP A 86 -26.17 -4.88 0.42
N GLU A 87 -26.43 -5.49 -0.74
CA GLU A 87 -27.78 -5.53 -1.31
C GLU A 87 -28.69 -6.16 -0.25
N GLU A 88 -29.52 -5.31 0.38
CA GLU A 88 -30.49 -5.65 1.42
C GLU A 88 -31.50 -6.72 0.96
#